data_AF-A0A1M7JT02-F1
#
_entry.id   AF-A0A1M7JT02-F1
#
_cell.length_a   1.000
_cell.length_b   1.000
_cell.length_c   1.000
_cell.angle_alpha   90.00
_cell.angle_beta   90.00
_cell.angle_gamma   90.00
#
_symmetry.space_group_name_H-M   'P 1'
#
loop_
_entity.id
_entity.type
_entity.pdbx_description
1 polymer ?
#
loop_
_entity_poly.entity_id
_entity_poly.type
_entity_poly.pdbx_seq_one_letter_code
_entity_poly.pdbx_strand_id
1 'polypeptide(L)'
;MAKHTNKRKFEMPHIYVILFILIAIGAAASYIVPAGEFAREEVDGRSVIIPGTFDFIAQSPVGFFEFMTAIPRGVEQTVIIIFGIMAIGAMFKVIERAGVIDMIINFLIKQFGNKGLLIIPVIVVPLALFVALTGNIESSLIFLPALLPLFLRLGFDRMAATATVLIATVVGFTVALTAPANLGTAQTIAELPLFSGMGYRAIVLTVMTIIGIVFVSFYIKRVQKDPGKSLISDDVDDAQFTEKDAETKDVTTRTVVATWVFIAALGFMLFGIFQYQWYFIELAGFYILTGLLVGLIGGLGPSKIAEAMNQGIRNILLGALIVGVARAVSVVLEDGAIMDTIVHGLSLAITAIPESLVPVAMMIVQGLLNFLIPSGSGQAAATMPIMVGLVDLTEMTRQTAVLAFQFGDGFSNIFYPTSGYFMAALAIAQIKYTDWLKFIWPLLLLWYGAAAIFLVIAFFIDYGPF
;
A
#
# COMPACT_ATOMS: atom_id res chain seq x y z
N MET A 1 -25.96 45.83 6.41
CA MET A 1 -24.90 44.95 6.96
C MET A 1 -25.37 43.50 6.87
N ALA A 2 -24.94 42.76 5.85
CA ALA A 2 -25.24 41.33 5.73
C ALA A 2 -24.32 40.55 6.67
N LYS A 3 -24.91 39.83 7.64
CA LYS A 3 -24.21 38.89 8.51
C LYS A 3 -23.71 37.73 7.63
N HIS A 4 -22.42 37.74 7.29
CA HIS A 4 -21.75 36.55 6.79
C HIS A 4 -21.71 35.52 7.93
N THR A 5 -22.70 34.62 7.97
CA THR A 5 -22.60 33.41 8.77
C THR A 5 -21.48 32.58 8.16
N ASN A 6 -20.29 32.67 8.75
CA ASN A 6 -19.16 31.82 8.45
C ASN A 6 -19.54 30.39 8.85
N LYS A 7 -20.19 29.66 7.94
CA LYS A 7 -20.41 28.22 8.10
C LYS A 7 -19.01 27.63 8.23
N ARG A 8 -18.62 27.20 9.44
CA ARG A 8 -17.39 26.45 9.66
C ARG A 8 -17.38 25.32 8.63
N LYS A 9 -16.54 25.43 7.60
CA LYS A 9 -16.32 24.33 6.67
C LYS A 9 -15.80 23.19 7.53
N PHE A 10 -16.46 22.04 7.47
CA PHE A 10 -15.98 20.84 8.14
C PHE A 10 -14.61 20.50 7.54
N GLU A 11 -13.56 20.84 8.28
CA GLU A 11 -12.19 20.43 7.96
C GLU A 11 -11.99 19.04 8.54
N MET A 12 -11.62 18.11 7.68
CA MET A 12 -11.35 16.75 8.09
C MET A 12 -10.16 16.72 9.07
N PRO A 13 -10.24 15.97 10.19
CA PRO A 13 -9.19 15.93 11.19
C PRO A 13 -7.85 15.44 10.66
N HIS A 14 -6.76 15.79 11.35
CA HIS A 14 -5.43 15.27 11.09
C HIS A 14 -5.41 13.72 11.20
N ILE A 15 -4.56 13.04 10.43
CA ILE A 15 -4.53 11.57 10.38
C ILE A 15 -4.35 10.91 11.76
N TYR A 16 -3.44 11.41 12.60
CA TYR A 16 -3.30 10.92 13.97
C TYR A 16 -4.60 11.02 14.79
N VAL A 17 -5.40 12.05 14.56
CA VAL A 17 -6.72 12.20 15.23
C VAL A 17 -7.69 11.16 14.69
N ILE A 18 -7.72 10.93 13.38
CA ILE A 18 -8.54 9.88 12.77
C ILE A 18 -8.18 8.52 13.37
N LEU A 19 -6.90 8.15 13.38
CA LEU A 19 -6.45 6.86 13.92
C LEU A 19 -6.73 6.75 15.42
N PHE A 20 -6.50 7.80 16.20
CA PHE A 20 -6.84 7.79 17.64
C PHE A 20 -8.34 7.58 17.88
N ILE A 21 -9.20 8.22 17.08
CA ILE A 21 -10.65 7.99 17.15
C ILE A 21 -10.98 6.54 16.81
N LEU A 22 -10.33 5.93 15.82
CA LEU A 22 -10.55 4.52 15.47
C LEU A 22 -10.11 3.57 16.60
N ILE A 23 -8.97 3.84 17.24
CA ILE A 23 -8.52 3.08 18.42
C ILE A 23 -9.54 3.21 19.56
N ALA A 24 -10.06 4.42 19.81
CA ALA A 24 -11.08 4.65 20.84
C ALA A 24 -12.41 3.95 20.53
N ILE A 25 -12.82 3.94 19.25
CA ILE A 25 -14.01 3.21 18.80
C ILE A 25 -13.81 1.71 18.98
N GLY A 26 -12.65 1.17 18.60
CA GLY A 26 -12.33 -0.25 18.81
C GLY A 26 -12.39 -0.64 20.28
N ALA A 27 -11.84 0.20 21.16
CA ALA A 27 -11.86 -0.04 22.60
C ALA A 27 -13.29 0.01 23.14
N ALA A 28 -14.09 0.99 22.75
CA ALA A 28 -15.50 1.07 23.13
C ALA A 28 -16.32 -0.11 22.59
N ALA A 29 -16.02 -0.58 21.37
CA ALA A 29 -16.71 -1.71 20.75
C ALA A 29 -16.53 -3.01 21.56
N SER A 30 -15.40 -3.20 22.26
CA SER A 30 -15.16 -4.37 23.11
C SER A 30 -16.15 -4.51 24.29
N TYR A 31 -16.86 -3.45 24.65
CA TYR A 31 -17.90 -3.49 25.69
C TYR A 31 -19.25 -3.97 25.15
N ILE A 32 -19.46 -3.92 23.84
CA ILE A 32 -20.77 -4.17 23.20
C ILE A 32 -20.72 -5.43 22.35
N VAL A 33 -19.65 -5.61 21.57
CA VAL A 33 -19.46 -6.77 20.70
C VAL A 33 -19.01 -7.94 21.57
N PRO A 34 -19.68 -9.11 21.52
CA PRO A 34 -19.28 -10.28 22.29
C PRO A 34 -17.85 -10.71 21.94
N ALA A 35 -17.08 -11.06 22.97
CA ALA A 35 -15.77 -11.67 22.76
C ALA A 35 -15.95 -13.08 22.20
N GLY A 36 -15.16 -13.43 21.20
CA GLY A 36 -15.20 -14.71 20.54
C GLY A 36 -13.85 -15.07 19.96
N GLU A 37 -13.60 -16.35 19.80
CA GLU A 37 -12.33 -16.84 19.31
C GLU A 37 -12.53 -18.07 18.42
N PHE A 38 -11.70 -18.19 17.38
CA PHE A 38 -11.53 -19.44 16.64
C PHE A 38 -10.35 -20.23 17.19
N ALA A 39 -10.46 -21.56 17.19
CA ALA A 39 -9.27 -22.39 17.32
C ALA A 39 -8.35 -22.17 16.12
N ARG A 40 -7.03 -22.19 16.36
CA ARG A 40 -6.02 -21.97 15.32
C ARG A 40 -5.03 -23.13 15.28
N GLU A 41 -4.53 -23.42 14.09
CA GLU A 41 -3.42 -24.33 13.84
C GLU A 41 -2.27 -23.61 13.15
N GLU A 42 -1.07 -24.18 13.22
CA GLU A 42 0.11 -23.63 12.58
C GLU A 42 0.33 -24.27 11.21
N VAL A 43 0.18 -23.48 10.14
CA VAL A 43 0.40 -23.91 8.75
C VAL A 43 1.47 -23.02 8.14
N ASP A 44 2.60 -23.61 7.74
CA ASP A 44 3.77 -22.90 7.18
C ASP A 44 4.23 -21.70 8.03
N GLY A 45 4.26 -21.87 9.36
CA GLY A 45 4.68 -20.84 10.32
C GLY A 45 3.67 -19.70 10.50
N ARG A 46 2.43 -19.88 10.05
CA ARG A 46 1.32 -18.92 10.23
C ARG A 46 0.23 -19.54 11.10
N SER A 47 -0.33 -18.73 11.99
CA SER A 47 -1.51 -19.10 12.77
C SER A 47 -2.76 -18.94 11.91
N VAL A 48 -3.37 -20.05 11.51
CA VAL A 48 -4.52 -20.12 10.60
C VAL A 48 -5.75 -20.58 11.36
N ILE A 49 -6.91 -19.98 11.06
CA ILE A 49 -8.18 -20.31 11.72
C ILE A 49 -8.69 -21.69 11.27
N ILE A 50 -9.19 -22.50 12.22
CA ILE A 50 -9.86 -23.77 11.94
C ILE A 50 -11.36 -23.49 11.73
N PRO A 51 -11.93 -23.78 10.54
CA PRO A 51 -13.34 -23.52 10.25
C PRO A 51 -14.30 -24.24 11.21
N GLY A 52 -15.40 -23.60 11.57
CA GLY A 52 -16.45 -24.19 12.41
C GLY A 52 -16.14 -24.28 13.91
N THR A 53 -15.00 -23.76 14.37
CA THR A 53 -14.58 -23.80 15.78
C THR A 53 -14.85 -22.51 16.56
N PHE A 54 -15.60 -21.57 15.98
CA PHE A 54 -15.93 -20.31 16.64
C PHE A 54 -16.72 -20.57 17.93
N ASP A 55 -16.25 -20.02 19.04
CA ASP A 55 -17.00 -20.02 20.29
C ASP A 55 -16.96 -18.63 20.95
N PHE A 56 -18.02 -18.30 21.68
CA PHE A 56 -18.05 -17.11 22.51
C PHE A 56 -17.30 -17.36 23.79
N ILE A 57 -16.41 -16.44 24.14
CA ILE A 57 -15.61 -16.54 25.36
C ILE A 57 -16.06 -15.50 26.39
N ALA A 58 -15.47 -15.58 27.58
CA ALA A 58 -15.67 -14.55 28.59
C ALA A 58 -15.28 -13.17 28.02
N GLN A 59 -16.13 -12.18 28.25
CA GLN A 59 -15.92 -10.84 27.72
C GLN A 59 -14.58 -10.27 28.22
N SER A 60 -13.77 -9.75 27.31
CA SER A 60 -12.48 -9.10 27.59
C SER A 60 -12.55 -7.63 27.19
N PRO A 61 -13.28 -6.77 27.92
CA PRO A 61 -13.37 -5.37 27.55
C PRO A 61 -12.01 -4.69 27.70
N VAL A 62 -11.63 -3.89 26.70
CA VAL A 62 -10.36 -3.17 26.69
C VAL A 62 -10.35 -2.14 27.82
N GLY A 63 -9.46 -2.36 28.79
CA GLY A 63 -9.28 -1.48 29.92
C GLY A 63 -8.50 -0.21 29.57
N PHE A 64 -8.41 0.70 30.55
CA PHE A 64 -7.70 1.96 30.37
C PHE A 64 -6.21 1.76 30.06
N PHE A 65 -5.57 0.75 30.68
CA PHE A 65 -4.15 0.50 30.50
C PHE A 65 -3.84 -0.11 29.13
N GLU A 66 -4.66 -1.05 28.68
CA GLU A 66 -4.58 -1.66 27.34
C GLU A 66 -4.78 -0.59 26.26
N PHE A 67 -5.79 0.28 26.43
CA PHE A 67 -6.02 1.41 25.55
C PHE A 67 -4.85 2.39 25.52
N MET A 68 -4.31 2.77 26.68
CA MET A 68 -3.15 3.68 26.77
C MET A 68 -1.90 3.10 26.12
N THR A 69 -1.67 1.80 26.26
CA THR A 69 -0.49 1.10 25.72
C THR A 69 -0.65 0.62 24.28
N ALA A 70 -1.85 0.73 23.69
CA ALA A 70 -2.13 0.25 22.34
C ALA A 70 -1.19 0.86 21.28
N ILE A 71 -0.94 2.17 21.34
CA ILE A 71 -0.03 2.85 20.40
C ILE A 71 1.42 2.40 20.57
N PRO A 72 2.03 2.44 21.78
CA PRO A 72 3.36 1.88 22.00
C PRO A 72 3.51 0.44 21.52
N ARG A 73 2.54 -0.44 21.83
CA ARG A 73 2.53 -1.84 21.36
C ARG A 73 2.41 -1.93 19.83
N GLY A 74 1.56 -1.11 19.21
CA GLY A 74 1.45 -1.04 17.75
C GLY A 74 2.76 -0.62 17.07
N VAL A 75 3.47 0.36 17.65
CA VAL A 75 4.80 0.79 17.20
C VAL A 75 5.84 -0.33 17.39
N GLU A 76 5.85 -0.98 18.55
CA GLU A 76 6.74 -2.11 18.84
C GLU A 76 6.56 -3.24 17.81
N GLN A 77 5.32 -3.65 17.57
CA GLN A 77 4.97 -4.72 16.61
C GLN A 77 5.33 -4.37 15.16
N THR A 78 5.50 -3.09 14.83
CA THR A 78 5.82 -2.63 13.46
C THR A 78 7.18 -1.95 13.36
N VAL A 79 8.02 -2.04 14.38
CA VAL A 79 9.30 -1.31 14.47
C VAL A 79 10.21 -1.56 13.26
N ILE A 80 10.21 -2.80 12.77
CA ILE A 80 10.98 -3.22 11.59
C ILE A 80 10.52 -2.46 10.34
N ILE A 81 9.21 -2.29 10.16
CA ILE A 81 8.62 -1.55 9.03
C ILE A 81 8.94 -0.06 9.14
N ILE A 82 8.75 0.51 10.34
CA ILE A 82 9.04 1.92 10.64
C ILE A 82 10.51 2.22 10.34
N PHE A 83 11.42 1.36 10.77
CA PHE A 83 12.85 1.51 10.51
C PHE A 83 13.19 1.35 9.03
N GLY A 84 12.58 0.40 8.34
CA GLY A 84 12.72 0.24 6.88
C GLY A 84 12.31 1.50 6.12
N ILE A 85 11.18 2.11 6.48
CA ILE A 85 10.74 3.40 5.92
C ILE A 85 11.81 4.47 6.19
N MET A 86 12.24 4.64 7.44
CA MET A 86 13.29 5.61 7.79
C MET A 86 14.59 5.42 6.99
N ALA A 87 15.02 4.18 6.78
CA ALA A 87 16.20 3.85 5.99
C ALA A 87 16.06 4.25 4.51
N ILE A 88 14.86 4.14 3.93
CA ILE A 88 14.57 4.62 2.58
C ILE A 88 14.79 6.14 2.51
N GLY A 89 14.21 6.91 3.43
CA GLY A 89 14.40 8.38 3.45
C GLY A 89 15.85 8.77 3.63
N ALA A 90 16.57 8.06 4.51
CA ALA A 90 18.00 8.26 4.71
C ALA A 90 18.78 8.06 3.40
N MET A 91 18.54 6.95 2.71
CA MET A 91 19.19 6.62 1.43
C MET A 91 18.88 7.68 0.37
N PHE A 92 17.61 8.01 0.16
CA PHE A 92 17.20 8.93 -0.89
C PHE A 92 17.76 10.33 -0.71
N LYS A 93 17.81 10.84 0.53
CA LYS A 93 18.40 12.16 0.78
C LYS A 93 19.90 12.19 0.50
N VAL A 94 20.61 11.07 0.70
CA VAL A 94 22.02 10.96 0.29
C VAL A 94 22.18 10.92 -1.22
N ILE A 95 21.36 10.13 -1.92
CA ILE A 95 21.35 10.02 -3.39
C ILE A 95 21.05 11.37 -4.04
N GLU A 96 20.10 12.12 -3.47
CA GLU A 96 19.76 13.49 -3.85
C GLU A 96 20.98 14.40 -3.70
N ARG A 97 21.62 14.45 -2.51
CA ARG A 97 22.83 15.27 -2.29
C ARG A 97 24.03 14.87 -3.17
N ALA A 98 24.08 13.61 -3.61
CA ALA A 98 25.09 13.11 -4.54
C ALA A 98 24.85 13.53 -6.01
N GLY A 99 23.71 14.15 -6.31
CA GLY A 99 23.35 14.64 -7.66
C GLY A 99 22.83 13.54 -8.60
N VAL A 100 22.55 12.35 -8.09
CA VAL A 100 22.06 11.21 -8.89
C VAL A 100 20.63 11.47 -9.39
N ILE A 101 19.77 12.04 -8.54
CA ILE A 101 18.39 12.37 -8.89
C ILE A 101 18.35 13.38 -10.06
N ASP A 102 19.17 14.43 -10.00
CA ASP A 102 19.26 15.43 -11.06
C ASP A 102 19.70 14.83 -12.40
N MET A 103 20.66 13.91 -12.38
CA MET A 103 21.12 13.21 -13.58
C MET A 103 20.00 12.38 -14.23
N ILE A 104 19.29 11.60 -13.43
CA ILE A 104 18.17 10.77 -13.91
C ILE A 104 17.09 11.67 -14.53
N ILE A 105 16.75 12.77 -13.87
CA ILE A 105 15.74 13.69 -14.38
C ILE A 105 16.18 14.36 -15.69
N ASN A 106 17.42 14.84 -15.76
CA ASN A 106 17.95 15.46 -16.97
C ASN A 106 17.98 14.47 -18.16
N PHE A 107 18.30 13.21 -17.91
CA PHE A 107 18.21 12.15 -18.92
C PHE A 107 16.76 11.96 -19.40
N LEU A 108 15.81 11.86 -18.48
CA LEU A 108 14.41 11.64 -18.81
C LEU A 108 13.77 12.82 -19.52
N ILE A 109 14.06 14.07 -19.12
CA ILE A 109 13.58 15.26 -19.83
C ILE A 109 14.10 15.28 -21.28
N LYS A 110 15.37 14.90 -21.51
CA LYS A 110 15.92 14.80 -22.88
C LYS A 110 15.21 13.74 -23.71
N GLN A 111 14.81 12.62 -23.11
CA GLN A 111 14.13 11.53 -23.82
C GLN A 111 12.62 11.74 -23.99
N PHE A 112 11.97 12.39 -23.03
CA PHE A 112 10.52 12.44 -22.89
C PHE A 112 9.90 13.86 -22.89
N GLY A 113 10.71 14.92 -23.02
CA GLY A 113 10.25 16.31 -22.89
C GLY A 113 9.07 16.70 -23.80
N ASN A 114 8.96 16.09 -24.99
CA ASN A 114 7.84 16.32 -25.93
C ASN A 114 6.71 15.28 -25.83
N LYS A 115 6.85 14.25 -24.97
CA LYS A 115 5.92 13.13 -24.83
C LYS A 115 5.53 12.91 -23.36
N GLY A 116 5.39 13.97 -22.57
CA GLY A 116 5.28 13.91 -21.10
C GLY A 116 4.32 12.87 -20.54
N LEU A 117 3.16 12.62 -21.18
CA LEU A 117 2.18 11.62 -20.73
C LEU A 117 2.61 10.15 -20.94
N LEU A 118 3.56 9.86 -21.84
CA LEU A 118 4.09 8.49 -22.00
C LEU A 118 4.86 8.03 -20.77
N ILE A 119 5.24 8.94 -19.87
CA ILE A 119 5.90 8.57 -18.64
C ILE A 119 5.00 7.70 -17.74
N ILE A 120 3.68 7.89 -17.83
CA ILE A 120 2.71 7.14 -17.03
C ILE A 120 2.75 5.65 -17.36
N PRO A 121 2.50 5.19 -18.61
CA PRO A 121 2.61 3.77 -18.94
C PRO A 121 4.03 3.21 -18.75
N VAL A 122 5.08 4.01 -18.98
CA VAL A 122 6.48 3.60 -18.80
C VAL A 122 6.81 3.28 -17.34
N ILE A 123 6.16 3.96 -16.39
CA ILE A 123 6.31 3.69 -14.96
C ILE A 123 5.33 2.63 -14.48
N VAL A 124 4.04 2.78 -14.84
CA VAL A 124 2.97 1.95 -14.28
C VAL A 124 3.09 0.50 -14.72
N VAL A 125 3.39 0.21 -15.99
CA VAL A 125 3.42 -1.17 -16.49
C VAL A 125 4.55 -1.99 -15.84
N PRO A 126 5.82 -1.56 -15.85
CA PRO A 126 6.89 -2.34 -15.23
C PRO A 126 6.71 -2.46 -13.71
N LEU A 127 6.25 -1.40 -13.04
CA LEU A 127 6.05 -1.41 -11.60
C LEU A 127 4.87 -2.31 -11.19
N ALA A 128 3.75 -2.25 -11.90
CA ALA A 128 2.62 -3.15 -11.65
C ALA A 128 2.99 -4.61 -11.89
N LEU A 129 3.76 -4.90 -12.96
CA LEU A 129 4.25 -6.25 -13.20
C LEU A 129 5.23 -6.72 -12.11
N PHE A 130 6.14 -5.85 -11.69
CA PHE A 130 7.07 -6.13 -10.60
C PHE A 130 6.33 -6.50 -9.31
N VAL A 131 5.33 -5.71 -8.91
CA VAL A 131 4.54 -5.99 -7.70
C VAL A 131 3.62 -7.20 -7.90
N ALA A 132 3.08 -7.41 -9.10
CA ALA A 132 2.30 -8.62 -9.37
C ALA A 132 3.12 -9.91 -9.23
N LEU A 133 4.41 -9.86 -9.51
CA LEU A 133 5.29 -11.01 -9.37
C LEU A 133 5.80 -11.21 -7.93
N THR A 134 6.04 -10.12 -7.20
CA THR A 134 6.68 -10.16 -5.88
C THR A 134 5.70 -10.07 -4.70
N GLY A 135 4.59 -9.36 -4.88
CA GLY A 135 3.71 -8.95 -3.78
C GLY A 135 4.22 -7.77 -2.95
N ASN A 136 5.34 -7.13 -3.34
CA ASN A 136 5.97 -6.07 -2.55
C ASN A 136 5.32 -4.70 -2.85
N ILE A 137 4.16 -4.44 -2.24
CA ILE A 137 3.39 -3.20 -2.42
C ILE A 137 4.12 -1.97 -1.81
N GLU A 138 4.98 -2.23 -0.82
CA GLU A 138 5.78 -1.25 -0.10
C GLU A 138 6.90 -0.66 -0.95
N SER A 139 7.23 -1.28 -2.08
CA SER A 139 8.11 -0.71 -3.10
C SER A 139 7.68 0.70 -3.55
N SER A 140 6.41 1.06 -3.39
CA SER A 140 5.92 2.44 -3.58
C SER A 140 6.67 3.48 -2.75
N LEU A 141 7.11 3.13 -1.54
CA LEU A 141 7.88 3.99 -0.64
C LEU A 141 9.28 4.29 -1.19
N ILE A 142 9.80 3.40 -2.03
CA ILE A 142 11.09 3.56 -2.71
C ILE A 142 10.90 4.41 -3.96
N PHE A 143 9.92 4.08 -4.79
CA PHE A 143 9.76 4.73 -6.09
C PHE A 143 9.18 6.14 -5.99
N LEU A 144 8.37 6.44 -4.99
CA LEU A 144 7.72 7.74 -4.85
C LEU A 144 8.72 8.89 -4.63
N PRO A 145 9.64 8.86 -3.64
CA PRO A 145 10.67 9.90 -3.50
C PRO A 145 11.54 10.08 -4.76
N ALA A 146 11.77 8.99 -5.50
CA ALA A 146 12.56 9.03 -6.73
C ALA A 146 11.84 9.74 -7.88
N LEU A 147 10.53 9.51 -8.01
CA LEU A 147 9.71 9.98 -9.13
C LEU A 147 9.02 11.32 -8.86
N LEU A 148 8.84 11.71 -7.60
CA LEU A 148 8.17 12.96 -7.23
C LEU A 148 8.86 14.20 -7.85
N PRO A 149 10.19 14.41 -7.72
CA PRO A 149 10.86 15.57 -8.34
C PRO A 149 10.81 15.55 -9.87
N LEU A 150 10.82 14.35 -10.46
CA LEU A 150 10.70 14.16 -11.91
C LEU A 150 9.35 14.66 -12.43
N PHE A 151 8.25 14.28 -11.76
CA PHE A 151 6.91 14.71 -12.14
C PHE A 151 6.75 16.22 -12.02
N LEU A 152 7.22 16.81 -10.93
CA LEU A 152 7.18 18.27 -10.73
C LEU A 152 7.95 19.02 -11.82
N ARG A 153 9.14 18.52 -12.21
CA ARG A 153 9.94 19.12 -13.30
C ARG A 153 9.32 18.94 -14.69
N LEU A 154 8.48 17.93 -14.89
CA LEU A 154 7.70 17.76 -16.12
C LEU A 154 6.42 18.61 -16.14
N GLY A 155 6.19 19.43 -15.10
CA GLY A 155 5.01 20.28 -14.98
C GLY A 155 3.75 19.51 -14.57
N PHE A 156 3.91 18.35 -13.93
CA PHE A 156 2.84 17.65 -13.23
C PHE A 156 2.84 18.04 -11.75
N ASP A 157 1.77 17.74 -11.03
CA ASP A 157 1.67 17.99 -9.58
C ASP A 157 2.09 16.76 -8.75
N ARG A 158 2.18 16.94 -7.42
CA ARG A 158 2.50 15.84 -6.49
C ARG A 158 1.47 14.71 -6.54
N MET A 159 0.20 15.04 -6.76
CA MET A 159 -0.89 14.06 -6.87
C MET A 159 -0.64 13.12 -8.05
N ALA A 160 -0.22 13.62 -9.21
CA ALA A 160 0.10 12.79 -10.37
C ALA A 160 1.24 11.81 -10.10
N ALA A 161 2.30 12.25 -9.41
CA ALA A 161 3.43 11.40 -9.04
C ALA A 161 2.98 10.28 -8.10
N THR A 162 2.30 10.65 -7.01
CA THR A 162 1.79 9.73 -6.00
C THR A 162 0.77 8.76 -6.59
N ALA A 163 -0.13 9.25 -7.43
CA ALA A 163 -1.10 8.45 -8.16
C ALA A 163 -0.41 7.42 -9.04
N THR A 164 0.55 7.82 -9.86
CA THR A 164 1.27 6.91 -10.77
C THR A 164 1.91 5.76 -10.00
N VAL A 165 2.58 6.06 -8.88
CA VAL A 165 3.29 5.03 -8.10
C VAL A 165 2.31 4.14 -7.34
N LEU A 166 1.39 4.71 -6.57
CA LEU A 166 0.44 3.94 -5.75
C LEU A 166 -0.54 3.12 -6.59
N ILE A 167 -0.99 3.63 -7.73
CA ILE A 167 -1.87 2.88 -8.64
C ILE A 167 -1.11 1.69 -9.26
N ALA A 168 0.15 1.88 -9.64
CA ALA A 168 0.95 0.79 -10.19
C ALA A 168 1.14 -0.33 -9.16
N THR A 169 1.57 0.02 -7.94
CA THR A 169 1.82 -1.00 -6.91
C THR A 169 0.54 -1.68 -6.46
N VAL A 170 -0.55 -0.93 -6.25
CA VAL A 170 -1.81 -1.53 -5.79
C VAL A 170 -2.42 -2.46 -6.84
N VAL A 171 -2.41 -2.11 -8.13
CA VAL A 171 -2.95 -2.96 -9.19
C VAL A 171 -2.14 -4.26 -9.29
N GLY A 172 -0.82 -4.15 -9.24
CA GLY A 172 0.06 -5.31 -9.22
C GLY A 172 -0.23 -6.23 -8.03
N PHE A 173 -0.30 -5.67 -6.83
CA PHE A 173 -0.58 -6.43 -5.61
C PHE A 173 -1.97 -7.07 -5.60
N THR A 174 -2.98 -6.30 -6.02
CA THR A 174 -4.39 -6.72 -6.07
C THR A 174 -4.58 -7.92 -6.97
N VAL A 175 -3.97 -7.93 -8.14
CA VAL A 175 -4.17 -9.04 -9.07
C VAL A 175 -3.21 -10.19 -8.79
N ALA A 176 -1.96 -9.88 -8.42
CA ALA A 176 -0.86 -10.78 -8.05
C ALA A 176 -0.75 -12.05 -8.91
N LEU A 177 0.30 -12.18 -9.71
CA LEU A 177 0.54 -13.37 -10.55
C LEU A 177 1.26 -14.48 -9.79
N THR A 178 2.31 -14.14 -9.06
CA THR A 178 3.18 -15.10 -8.35
C THR A 178 3.56 -14.65 -6.93
N ALA A 179 2.86 -13.67 -6.39
CA ALA A 179 3.17 -13.08 -5.09
C ALA A 179 3.00 -14.12 -3.94
N PRO A 180 4.09 -14.57 -3.28
CA PRO A 180 4.00 -15.67 -2.32
C PRO A 180 3.26 -15.29 -1.02
N ALA A 181 3.46 -14.07 -0.55
CA ALA A 181 2.97 -13.64 0.77
C ALA A 181 1.43 -13.50 0.81
N ASN A 182 0.78 -13.03 -0.24
CA ASN A 182 -0.67 -12.87 -0.29
C ASN A 182 -1.36 -14.03 -1.03
N LEU A 183 -1.19 -14.11 -2.35
CA LEU A 183 -1.78 -15.14 -3.21
C LEU A 183 -1.31 -16.53 -2.79
N GLY A 184 0.00 -16.71 -2.59
CA GLY A 184 0.55 -18.01 -2.20
C GLY A 184 -0.09 -18.52 -0.91
N THR A 185 -0.15 -17.66 0.12
CA THR A 185 -0.80 -18.00 1.41
C THR A 185 -2.28 -18.34 1.22
N ALA A 186 -3.03 -17.53 0.46
CA ALA A 186 -4.44 -17.79 0.19
C ALA A 186 -4.66 -19.11 -0.57
N GLN A 187 -3.81 -19.42 -1.56
CA GLN A 187 -3.89 -20.68 -2.32
C GLN A 187 -3.48 -21.89 -1.50
N THR A 188 -2.46 -21.79 -0.65
CA THR A 188 -2.09 -22.86 0.29
C THR A 188 -3.25 -23.20 1.21
N ILE A 189 -3.89 -22.19 1.82
CA ILE A 189 -5.06 -22.38 2.69
C ILE A 189 -6.25 -22.97 1.92
N ALA A 190 -6.44 -22.55 0.67
CA ALA A 190 -7.47 -23.09 -0.21
C ALA A 190 -7.13 -24.48 -0.79
N GLU A 191 -5.95 -25.03 -0.46
CA GLU A 191 -5.43 -26.30 -0.97
C GLU A 191 -5.31 -26.33 -2.52
N LEU A 192 -5.01 -25.18 -3.12
CA LEU A 192 -4.87 -25.00 -4.55
C LEU A 192 -3.40 -25.10 -4.97
N PRO A 193 -3.11 -25.61 -6.19
CA PRO A 193 -1.76 -25.56 -6.72
C PRO A 193 -1.26 -24.11 -6.77
N LEU A 194 -0.07 -23.88 -6.23
CA LEU A 194 0.52 -22.54 -6.17
C LEU A 194 0.59 -21.91 -7.56
N PHE A 195 0.12 -20.66 -7.62
CA PHE A 195 0.05 -19.82 -8.81
C PHE A 195 -0.87 -20.33 -9.94
N SER A 196 -1.74 -21.31 -9.65
CA SER A 196 -2.79 -21.75 -10.58
C SER A 196 -3.74 -20.60 -10.95
N GLY A 197 -4.31 -20.62 -12.16
CA GLY A 197 -5.19 -19.57 -12.66
C GLY A 197 -4.50 -18.28 -13.17
N MET A 198 -3.17 -18.28 -13.26
CA MET A 198 -2.38 -17.11 -13.68
C MET A 198 -2.82 -16.49 -15.01
N GLY A 199 -3.26 -17.28 -15.99
CA GLY A 199 -3.69 -16.78 -17.30
C GLY A 199 -4.85 -15.80 -17.21
N TYR A 200 -5.87 -16.13 -16.42
CA TYR A 200 -7.00 -15.24 -16.16
C TYR A 200 -6.57 -13.97 -15.43
N ARG A 201 -5.75 -14.12 -14.37
CA ARG A 201 -5.19 -12.98 -13.62
C ARG A 201 -4.34 -12.06 -14.50
N ALA A 202 -3.60 -12.58 -15.49
CA ALA A 202 -2.84 -11.74 -16.42
C ALA A 202 -3.74 -10.84 -17.29
N ILE A 203 -4.91 -11.34 -17.70
CA ILE A 203 -5.92 -10.55 -18.42
C ILE A 203 -6.48 -9.45 -17.50
N VAL A 204 -6.86 -9.81 -16.27
CA VAL A 204 -7.35 -8.83 -15.28
C VAL A 204 -6.30 -7.76 -15.01
N LEU A 205 -5.04 -8.15 -14.77
CA LEU A 205 -3.92 -7.24 -14.53
C LEU A 205 -3.81 -6.23 -15.66
N THR A 206 -3.87 -6.70 -16.91
CA THR A 206 -3.79 -5.84 -18.09
C THR A 206 -4.92 -4.82 -18.11
N VAL A 207 -6.16 -5.25 -17.88
CA VAL A 207 -7.34 -4.36 -17.91
C VAL A 207 -7.30 -3.35 -16.76
N MET A 208 -7.03 -3.78 -15.53
CA MET A 208 -6.95 -2.90 -14.36
C MET A 208 -5.82 -1.87 -14.49
N THR A 209 -4.69 -2.29 -15.04
CA THR A 209 -3.53 -1.41 -15.32
C THR A 209 -3.88 -0.36 -16.36
N ILE A 210 -4.57 -0.74 -17.45
CA ILE A 210 -5.03 0.21 -18.48
C ILE A 210 -6.00 1.23 -17.86
N ILE A 211 -6.98 0.79 -17.06
CA ILE A 211 -7.91 1.69 -16.37
C ILE A 211 -7.13 2.70 -15.51
N GLY A 212 -6.15 2.25 -14.74
CA GLY A 212 -5.29 3.11 -13.92
C GLY A 212 -4.49 4.13 -14.74
N ILE A 213 -3.82 3.68 -15.81
CA ILE A 213 -3.05 4.56 -16.71
C ILE A 213 -3.94 5.63 -17.33
N VAL A 214 -5.09 5.24 -17.85
CA VAL A 214 -6.04 6.14 -18.49
C VAL A 214 -6.57 7.16 -17.48
N PHE A 215 -6.92 6.73 -16.27
CA PHE A 215 -7.39 7.59 -15.19
C PHE A 215 -6.37 8.67 -14.81
N VAL A 216 -5.12 8.27 -14.51
CA VAL A 216 -4.04 9.21 -14.17
C VAL A 216 -3.75 10.16 -15.33
N SER A 217 -3.72 9.65 -16.56
CA SER A 217 -3.51 10.47 -17.76
C SER A 217 -4.60 11.52 -17.94
N PHE A 218 -5.87 11.18 -17.65
CA PHE A 218 -6.97 12.15 -17.69
C PHE A 218 -6.85 13.21 -16.59
N TYR A 219 -6.49 12.83 -15.37
CA TYR A 219 -6.23 13.77 -14.29
C TYR A 219 -5.14 14.77 -14.68
N ILE A 220 -3.98 14.27 -15.13
CA ILE A 220 -2.85 15.10 -15.54
C ILE A 220 -3.26 16.10 -16.63
N LYS A 221 -3.94 15.65 -17.69
CA LYS A 221 -4.42 16.54 -18.76
C LYS A 221 -5.37 17.60 -18.23
N ARG A 222 -6.22 17.26 -17.26
CA ARG A 222 -7.20 18.17 -16.66
C ARG A 222 -6.52 19.27 -15.86
N VAL A 223 -5.51 18.93 -15.06
CA VAL A 223 -4.72 19.88 -14.25
C VAL A 223 -3.80 20.73 -15.13
N GLN A 224 -3.15 20.15 -16.14
CA GLN A 224 -2.32 20.91 -17.08
C GLN A 224 -3.11 21.97 -17.86
N LYS A 225 -4.37 21.66 -18.22
CA LYS A 225 -5.25 22.62 -18.90
C LYS A 225 -5.75 23.72 -17.96
N ASP A 226 -5.88 23.42 -16.68
CA ASP A 226 -6.47 24.30 -15.68
C ASP A 226 -5.89 23.95 -14.30
N PRO A 227 -4.80 24.64 -13.87
CA PRO A 227 -4.11 24.35 -12.61
C PRO A 227 -5.02 24.42 -11.38
N GLY A 228 -6.12 25.19 -11.44
CA GLY A 228 -7.12 25.28 -10.37
C GLY A 228 -7.93 23.99 -10.17
N LYS A 229 -7.75 22.98 -11.03
CA LYS A 229 -8.33 21.65 -10.88
C LYS A 229 -7.44 20.66 -10.14
N SER A 230 -6.24 21.07 -9.71
CA SER A 230 -5.46 20.28 -8.76
C SER A 230 -6.33 20.01 -7.52
N LEU A 231 -6.32 18.75 -7.07
CA LEU A 231 -7.07 18.34 -5.88
C LEU A 231 -6.27 18.58 -4.59
N ILE A 232 -5.02 19.04 -4.71
CA ILE A 232 -4.18 19.38 -3.58
C ILE A 232 -4.66 20.69 -2.98
N SER A 233 -5.12 20.64 -1.73
CA SER A 233 -5.72 21.77 -1.02
C SER A 233 -4.79 22.43 -0.01
N ASP A 234 -3.48 22.19 -0.12
CA ASP A 234 -2.48 22.72 0.80
C ASP A 234 -1.63 23.84 0.16
N ASP A 235 -0.93 24.59 1.02
CA ASP A 235 0.00 25.65 0.64
C ASP A 235 1.45 25.13 0.66
N VAL A 236 1.63 23.82 0.51
CA VAL A 236 2.95 23.19 0.54
C VAL A 236 3.73 23.67 -0.69
N ASP A 237 4.91 24.26 -0.44
CA ASP A 237 5.77 24.70 -1.53
C ASP A 237 6.39 23.49 -2.24
N ASP A 238 5.96 23.26 -3.48
CA ASP A 238 6.51 22.22 -4.36
C ASP A 238 8.00 22.47 -4.66
N ALA A 239 8.49 23.70 -4.45
CA ALA A 239 9.90 24.03 -4.54
C ALA A 239 10.74 23.19 -3.59
N GLN A 240 10.27 22.79 -2.40
CA GLN A 240 11.06 21.97 -1.47
C GLN A 240 11.44 20.58 -2.04
N PHE A 241 10.64 20.07 -3.00
CA PHE A 241 10.91 18.81 -3.69
C PHE A 241 11.79 18.99 -4.93
N THR A 242 12.00 20.24 -5.35
CA THR A 242 12.75 20.62 -6.54
C THR A 242 13.88 21.62 -6.24
N GLU A 243 14.14 21.90 -4.96
CA GLU A 243 14.77 23.13 -4.49
C GLU A 243 16.20 23.29 -4.99
N LYS A 244 16.51 24.54 -5.38
CA LYS A 244 17.69 25.02 -6.09
C LYS A 244 18.92 25.25 -5.21
N ASP A 245 19.13 24.46 -4.16
CA ASP A 245 20.36 24.57 -3.35
C ASP A 245 21.57 23.83 -3.97
N ALA A 246 21.35 23.17 -5.11
CA ALA A 246 22.41 22.87 -6.04
C ALA A 246 22.35 23.92 -7.16
N GLU A 247 23.31 24.85 -7.18
CA GLU A 247 23.90 25.26 -8.47
C GLU A 247 23.95 24.00 -9.33
N THR A 248 23.40 24.02 -10.55
CA THR A 248 23.42 22.86 -11.46
C THR A 248 24.83 22.31 -11.45
N LYS A 249 25.07 21.28 -10.64
CA LYS A 249 26.41 20.74 -10.48
C LYS A 249 26.69 20.14 -11.83
N ASP A 250 27.76 20.61 -12.47
CA ASP A 250 28.21 20.02 -13.70
C ASP A 250 28.23 18.51 -13.52
N VAL A 251 27.66 17.80 -14.50
CA VAL A 251 27.60 16.35 -14.48
C VAL A 251 29.04 15.84 -14.44
N THR A 252 29.49 15.47 -13.25
CA THR A 252 30.84 14.94 -13.06
C THR A 252 30.86 13.45 -13.36
N THR A 253 32.04 12.92 -13.71
CA THR A 253 32.25 11.47 -13.82
C THR A 253 31.85 10.74 -12.55
N ARG A 254 32.04 11.35 -11.37
CA ARG A 254 31.61 10.79 -10.07
C ARG A 254 30.10 10.63 -9.98
N THR A 255 29.34 11.63 -10.42
CA THR A 255 27.87 11.57 -10.44
C THR A 255 27.37 10.49 -11.41
N VAL A 256 28.04 10.32 -12.56
CA VAL A 256 27.71 9.25 -13.53
C VAL A 256 27.94 7.87 -12.92
N VAL A 257 29.10 7.65 -12.30
CA VAL A 257 29.42 6.39 -11.64
C VAL A 257 28.47 6.12 -10.48
N ALA A 258 28.20 7.13 -9.64
CA ALA A 258 27.25 7.03 -8.54
C ALA A 258 25.84 6.65 -9.02
N THR A 259 25.41 7.17 -10.16
CA THR A 259 24.12 6.84 -10.77
C THR A 259 24.08 5.38 -11.25
N TRP A 260 25.13 4.91 -11.90
CA TRP A 260 25.22 3.49 -12.30
C TRP A 260 25.30 2.54 -11.11
N VAL A 261 26.02 2.92 -10.05
CA VAL A 261 26.05 2.15 -8.80
C VAL A 261 24.67 2.11 -8.16
N PHE A 262 23.93 3.22 -8.16
CA PHE A 262 22.55 3.23 -7.67
C PHE A 262 21.63 2.31 -8.52
N ILE A 263 21.73 2.36 -9.85
CA ILE A 263 20.95 1.48 -10.75
C ILE A 263 21.32 0.00 -10.52
N ALA A 264 22.62 -0.31 -10.38
CA ALA A 264 23.08 -1.66 -10.07
C ALA A 264 22.60 -2.13 -8.68
N ALA A 265 22.59 -1.23 -7.69
CA ALA A 265 22.05 -1.49 -6.37
C ALA A 265 20.55 -1.80 -6.43
N LEU A 266 19.76 -1.05 -7.21
CA LEU A 266 18.35 -1.39 -7.44
C LEU A 266 18.21 -2.79 -8.07
N GLY A 267 19.02 -3.14 -9.06
CA GLY A 267 19.02 -4.48 -9.66
C GLY A 267 19.40 -5.59 -8.67
N PHE A 268 20.40 -5.34 -7.82
CA PHE A 268 20.81 -6.29 -6.78
C PHE A 268 19.78 -6.43 -5.66
N MET A 269 19.08 -5.35 -5.31
CA MET A 269 17.93 -5.40 -4.40
C MET A 269 16.85 -6.34 -4.95
N LEU A 270 16.53 -6.24 -6.25
CA LEU A 270 15.58 -7.16 -6.88
C LEU A 270 16.06 -8.61 -6.78
N PHE A 271 17.34 -8.86 -7.05
CA PHE A 271 17.94 -10.19 -6.87
C PHE A 271 17.82 -10.68 -5.43
N GLY A 272 18.06 -9.83 -4.43
CA GLY A 272 17.87 -10.14 -3.01
C GLY A 272 16.44 -10.51 -2.65
N ILE A 273 15.46 -9.76 -3.17
CA ILE A 273 14.04 -10.05 -2.98
C ILE A 273 13.67 -11.41 -3.59
N PHE A 274 14.08 -11.69 -4.83
CA PHE A 274 13.69 -12.92 -5.51
C PHE A 274 14.42 -14.18 -5.00
N GLN A 275 15.74 -14.09 -4.77
CA GLN A 275 16.56 -15.26 -4.44
C GLN A 275 16.65 -15.53 -2.94
N TYR A 276 16.74 -14.47 -2.13
CA TYR A 276 16.95 -14.59 -0.69
C TYR A 276 15.74 -14.18 0.13
N GLN A 277 14.62 -13.84 -0.52
CA GLN A 277 13.37 -13.43 0.14
C GLN A 277 13.59 -12.27 1.11
N TRP A 278 14.48 -11.32 0.74
CA TRP A 278 14.76 -10.15 1.56
C TRP A 278 13.48 -9.38 1.89
N TYR A 279 13.32 -9.07 3.17
CA TYR A 279 12.21 -8.28 3.66
C TYR A 279 12.74 -7.04 4.39
N PHE A 280 11.97 -6.46 5.30
CA PHE A 280 12.29 -5.14 5.85
C PHE A 280 13.65 -5.03 6.54
N ILE A 281 14.13 -6.07 7.25
CA ILE A 281 15.42 -6.00 7.96
C ILE A 281 16.57 -5.91 6.95
N GLU A 282 16.61 -6.84 6.00
CA GLU A 282 17.66 -6.91 4.97
C GLU A 282 17.60 -5.68 4.07
N LEU A 283 16.39 -5.26 3.68
CA LEU A 283 16.18 -4.07 2.86
C LEU A 283 16.59 -2.79 3.60
N ALA A 284 16.29 -2.64 4.89
CA ALA A 284 16.73 -1.48 5.67
C ALA A 284 18.26 -1.38 5.72
N GLY A 285 18.94 -2.50 6.00
CA GLY A 285 20.40 -2.57 5.97
C GLY A 285 20.95 -2.24 4.58
N PHE A 286 20.30 -2.77 3.54
CA PHE A 286 20.66 -2.51 2.15
C PHE A 286 20.51 -1.04 1.75
N TYR A 287 19.45 -0.35 2.17
CA TYR A 287 19.24 1.06 1.87
C TYR A 287 20.30 1.95 2.54
N ILE A 288 20.63 1.67 3.81
CA ILE A 288 21.69 2.39 4.53
C ILE A 288 23.03 2.19 3.83
N LEU A 289 23.37 0.94 3.48
CA LEU A 289 24.61 0.61 2.78
C LEU A 289 24.67 1.27 1.40
N THR A 290 23.58 1.22 0.64
CA THR A 290 23.48 1.85 -0.68
C THR A 290 23.65 3.36 -0.59
N GLY A 291 22.98 4.00 0.38
CA GLY A 291 23.14 5.43 0.64
C GLY A 291 24.59 5.79 0.94
N LEU A 292 25.25 5.02 1.82
CA LEU A 292 26.66 5.21 2.14
C LEU A 292 27.56 5.08 0.89
N LEU A 293 27.42 4.00 0.12
CA LEU A 293 28.24 3.75 -1.07
C LEU A 293 28.03 4.81 -2.16
N VAL A 294 26.78 5.12 -2.48
CA VAL A 294 26.44 6.13 -3.50
C VAL A 294 26.91 7.52 -3.04
N GLY A 295 26.76 7.86 -1.77
CA GLY A 295 27.23 9.11 -1.20
C GLY A 295 28.75 9.28 -1.31
N LEU A 296 29.52 8.24 -0.93
CA LEU A 296 30.98 8.26 -1.01
C LEU A 296 31.47 8.38 -2.46
N ILE A 297 30.89 7.60 -3.38
CA ILE A 297 31.24 7.62 -4.80
C ILE A 297 30.84 8.95 -5.45
N GLY A 298 29.70 9.51 -5.05
CA GLY A 298 29.25 10.86 -5.43
C GLY A 298 30.11 12.00 -4.88
N GLY A 299 31.12 11.70 -4.05
CA GLY A 299 32.07 12.68 -3.51
C GLY A 299 31.61 13.37 -2.23
N LEU A 300 30.61 12.84 -1.54
CA LEU A 300 30.23 13.32 -0.21
C LEU A 300 31.19 12.77 0.85
N GLY A 301 31.62 13.62 1.77
CA GLY A 301 32.38 13.19 2.95
C GLY A 301 31.47 12.49 3.98
N PRO A 302 32.02 11.66 4.89
CA PRO A 302 31.24 10.87 5.85
C PRO A 302 30.24 11.70 6.69
N SER A 303 30.65 12.86 7.20
CA SER A 303 29.75 13.73 7.99
C SER A 303 28.58 14.27 7.15
N LYS A 304 28.83 14.63 5.88
CA LYS A 304 27.78 15.10 4.96
C LYS A 304 26.79 13.99 4.62
N ILE A 305 27.25 12.75 4.54
CA ILE A 305 26.39 11.57 4.38
C ILE A 305 25.51 11.40 5.62
N ALA A 306 26.09 11.44 6.82
CA ALA A 306 25.33 11.32 8.06
C ALA A 306 24.28 12.44 8.23
N GLU A 307 24.64 13.69 7.93
CA GLU A 307 23.70 14.82 7.92
C GLU A 307 22.56 14.62 6.91
N ALA A 308 22.88 14.13 5.70
CA ALA A 308 21.88 13.84 4.68
C ALA A 308 20.94 12.72 5.13
N MET A 309 21.49 11.64 5.70
CA MET A 309 20.70 10.55 6.27
C MET A 309 19.75 11.05 7.36
N ASN A 310 20.24 11.87 8.30
CA ASN A 310 19.43 12.46 9.37
C ASN A 310 18.32 13.36 8.81
N GLN A 311 18.62 14.17 7.79
CA GLN A 311 17.61 14.99 7.13
C GLN A 311 16.57 14.10 6.44
N GLY A 312 17.00 13.05 5.75
CA GLY A 312 16.13 12.07 5.12
C GLY A 312 15.17 11.40 6.09
N ILE A 313 15.68 10.95 7.25
CA ILE A 313 14.86 10.36 8.32
C ILE A 313 13.82 11.37 8.83
N ARG A 314 14.23 12.61 9.11
CA ARG A 314 13.32 13.67 9.60
C ARG A 314 12.17 13.93 8.64
N ASN A 315 12.44 13.94 7.33
CA ASN A 315 11.44 14.23 6.30
C ASN A 315 10.31 13.19 6.26
N ILE A 316 10.58 11.95 6.67
CA ILE A 316 9.61 10.85 6.56
C ILE A 316 9.18 10.26 7.91
N LEU A 317 9.74 10.76 9.02
CA LEU A 317 9.47 10.26 10.37
C LEU A 317 7.97 10.26 10.71
N LEU A 318 7.26 11.33 10.35
CA LEU A 318 5.81 11.40 10.55
C LEU A 318 5.08 10.29 9.81
N GLY A 319 5.45 10.02 8.55
CA GLY A 319 4.90 8.92 7.75
C GLY A 319 5.20 7.55 8.34
N ALA A 320 6.43 7.35 8.81
CA ALA A 320 6.87 6.09 9.41
C ALA A 320 6.09 5.80 10.72
N LEU A 321 5.93 6.78 11.60
CA LEU A 321 5.22 6.60 12.87
C LEU A 321 3.72 6.33 12.69
N ILE A 322 3.10 6.83 11.62
CA ILE A 322 1.70 6.53 11.30
C ILE A 322 1.47 5.01 11.16
N VAL A 323 2.45 4.25 10.66
CA VAL A 323 2.36 2.79 10.54
C VAL A 323 2.08 2.12 11.89
N GLY A 324 2.82 2.52 12.93
CA GLY A 324 2.64 1.97 14.27
C GLY A 324 1.33 2.40 14.93
N VAL A 325 0.91 3.65 14.72
CA VAL A 325 -0.40 4.12 15.21
C VAL A 325 -1.54 3.40 14.49
N ALA A 326 -1.41 3.11 13.19
CA ALA A 326 -2.39 2.35 12.44
C ALA A 326 -2.53 0.92 12.97
N ARG A 327 -1.41 0.25 13.29
CA ARG A 327 -1.42 -1.09 13.90
C ARG A 327 -2.14 -1.13 15.25
N ALA A 328 -2.12 -0.05 16.01
CA ALA A 328 -2.79 0.02 17.31
C ALA A 328 -4.31 -0.19 17.23
N VAL A 329 -4.95 0.06 16.09
CA VAL A 329 -6.37 -0.27 15.88
C VAL A 329 -6.58 -1.77 16.01
N SER A 330 -5.80 -2.58 15.28
CA SER A 330 -5.89 -4.03 15.34
C SER A 330 -5.52 -4.57 16.73
N VAL A 331 -4.49 -3.99 17.39
CA VAL A 331 -4.08 -4.39 18.75
C VAL A 331 -5.26 -4.28 19.74
N VAL A 332 -6.03 -3.19 19.67
CA VAL A 332 -7.18 -3.00 20.57
C VAL A 332 -8.31 -4.00 20.27
N LEU A 333 -8.53 -4.35 19.01
CA LEU A 333 -9.54 -5.35 18.64
C LEU A 333 -9.12 -6.78 19.04
N GLU A 334 -7.82 -7.06 18.98
CA GLU A 334 -7.18 -8.29 19.46
C GLU A 334 -7.31 -8.41 20.99
N ASP A 335 -6.94 -7.36 21.75
CA ASP A 335 -7.10 -7.33 23.22
C ASP A 335 -8.56 -7.48 23.66
N GLY A 336 -9.47 -6.90 22.86
CA GLY A 336 -10.91 -7.00 23.06
C GLY A 336 -11.49 -8.38 22.78
N ALA A 337 -10.72 -9.26 22.13
CA ALA A 337 -11.18 -10.53 21.56
C ALA A 337 -12.43 -10.38 20.67
N ILE A 338 -12.52 -9.28 19.92
CA ILE A 338 -13.66 -8.98 19.04
C ILE A 338 -13.32 -9.10 17.55
N MET A 339 -12.04 -9.28 17.20
CA MET A 339 -11.61 -9.47 15.81
C MET A 339 -12.29 -10.69 15.17
N ASP A 340 -12.24 -11.83 15.84
CA ASP A 340 -12.81 -13.10 15.35
C ASP A 340 -14.34 -13.03 15.28
N THR A 341 -14.99 -12.39 16.26
CA THR A 341 -16.44 -12.14 16.23
C THR A 341 -16.84 -11.32 15.00
N ILE A 342 -16.07 -10.30 14.64
CA ILE A 342 -16.33 -9.49 13.44
C ILE A 342 -16.15 -10.33 12.18
N VAL A 343 -15.07 -11.11 12.09
CA VAL A 343 -14.82 -12.01 10.95
C VAL A 343 -15.96 -13.02 10.79
N HIS A 344 -16.39 -13.66 11.89
CA HIS A 344 -17.51 -14.59 11.91
C HIS A 344 -18.83 -13.92 11.50
N GLY A 345 -19.14 -12.74 12.04
CA GLY A 345 -20.37 -12.02 11.71
C GLY A 345 -20.43 -11.61 10.24
N LEU A 346 -19.30 -11.14 9.68
CA LEU A 346 -19.23 -10.76 8.27
C LEU A 346 -19.27 -11.96 7.33
N SER A 347 -18.74 -13.12 7.73
CA SER A 347 -18.84 -14.34 6.91
C SER A 347 -20.28 -14.88 6.85
N LEU A 348 -21.03 -14.81 7.96
CA LEU A 348 -22.45 -15.18 7.97
C LEU A 348 -23.29 -14.35 6.99
N ALA A 349 -22.97 -13.07 6.81
CA ALA A 349 -23.70 -12.19 5.89
C ALA A 349 -23.63 -12.66 4.43
N ILE A 350 -22.57 -13.40 4.06
CA ILE A 350 -22.39 -13.94 2.70
C ILE A 350 -23.40 -15.05 2.41
N THR A 351 -23.78 -15.83 3.42
CA THR A 351 -24.70 -16.99 3.26
C THR A 351 -26.12 -16.60 2.87
N ALA A 352 -26.51 -15.33 3.06
CA ALA A 352 -27.83 -14.80 2.72
C ALA A 352 -27.92 -14.23 1.28
N ILE A 353 -26.81 -14.24 0.53
CA ILE A 353 -26.71 -13.64 -0.81
C ILE A 353 -26.97 -14.71 -1.89
N PRO A 354 -27.62 -14.38 -3.02
CA PRO A 354 -27.74 -15.31 -4.15
C PRO A 354 -26.38 -15.81 -4.64
N GLU A 355 -26.29 -17.10 -4.95
CA GLU A 355 -25.04 -17.81 -5.27
C GLU A 355 -24.18 -17.13 -6.34
N SER A 356 -24.80 -16.70 -7.46
CA SER A 356 -24.10 -15.97 -8.53
C SER A 356 -23.44 -14.64 -8.11
N LEU A 357 -23.83 -14.07 -6.96
CA LEU A 357 -23.28 -12.83 -6.40
C LEU A 357 -22.36 -13.08 -5.19
N VAL A 358 -22.23 -14.32 -4.72
CA VAL A 358 -21.33 -14.70 -3.62
C VAL A 358 -19.88 -14.23 -3.87
N PRO A 359 -19.27 -14.42 -5.06
CA PRO A 359 -17.92 -13.90 -5.33
C PRO A 359 -17.78 -12.39 -5.05
N VAL A 360 -18.79 -11.62 -5.46
CA VAL A 360 -18.81 -10.16 -5.29
C VAL A 360 -19.02 -9.80 -3.82
N ALA A 361 -19.91 -10.50 -3.11
CA ALA A 361 -20.11 -10.32 -1.68
C ALA A 361 -18.84 -10.65 -0.88
N MET A 362 -18.13 -11.72 -1.23
CA MET A 362 -16.84 -12.07 -0.65
C MET A 362 -15.82 -10.95 -0.86
N MET A 363 -15.71 -10.40 -2.07
CA MET A 363 -14.82 -9.26 -2.34
C MET A 363 -15.16 -8.05 -1.46
N ILE A 364 -16.44 -7.73 -1.30
CA ILE A 364 -16.89 -6.62 -0.45
C ILE A 364 -16.53 -6.89 1.01
N VAL A 365 -16.82 -8.08 1.53
CA VAL A 365 -16.48 -8.47 2.92
C VAL A 365 -14.98 -8.40 3.15
N GLN A 366 -14.17 -8.89 2.21
CA GLN A 366 -12.72 -8.82 2.29
C GLN A 366 -12.22 -7.37 2.23
N GLY A 367 -12.85 -6.51 1.42
CA GLY A 367 -12.60 -5.08 1.44
C GLY A 367 -13.01 -4.39 2.74
N LEU A 368 -14.04 -4.86 3.45
CA LEU A 368 -14.39 -4.34 4.78
C LEU A 368 -13.41 -4.82 5.85
N LEU A 369 -13.00 -6.08 5.79
CA LEU A 369 -12.03 -6.67 6.72
C LEU A 369 -10.63 -6.07 6.58
N ASN A 370 -10.23 -5.66 5.38
CA ASN A 370 -8.93 -5.02 5.17
C ASN A 370 -8.80 -3.67 5.92
N PHE A 371 -9.91 -3.03 6.28
CA PHE A 371 -9.88 -1.88 7.18
C PHE A 371 -9.31 -2.24 8.56
N LEU A 372 -9.61 -3.45 9.05
CA LEU A 372 -9.23 -3.94 10.38
C LEU A 372 -7.91 -4.72 10.35
N ILE A 373 -7.66 -5.45 9.26
CA ILE A 373 -6.50 -6.31 9.05
C ILE A 373 -5.79 -5.90 7.75
N PRO A 374 -5.10 -4.73 7.72
CA PRO A 374 -4.41 -4.21 6.54
C PRO A 374 -3.09 -4.97 6.27
N SER A 375 -3.19 -6.28 6.05
CA SER A 375 -2.07 -7.20 5.81
C SER A 375 -2.56 -8.38 4.99
N GLY A 376 -2.16 -8.46 3.72
CA GLY A 376 -2.65 -9.52 2.83
C GLY A 376 -2.41 -10.93 3.36
N SER A 377 -1.23 -11.22 3.92
CA SER A 377 -0.93 -12.55 4.48
C SER A 377 -1.73 -12.84 5.77
N GLY A 378 -1.84 -11.85 6.66
CA GLY A 378 -2.59 -11.97 7.91
C GLY A 378 -4.10 -12.10 7.67
N GLN A 379 -4.63 -11.32 6.75
CA GLN A 379 -6.03 -11.39 6.34
C GLN A 379 -6.35 -12.71 5.65
N ALA A 380 -5.45 -13.23 4.80
CA ALA A 380 -5.60 -14.56 4.22
C ALA A 380 -5.70 -15.63 5.32
N ALA A 381 -4.77 -15.64 6.28
CA ALA A 381 -4.77 -16.58 7.40
C ALA A 381 -6.03 -16.51 8.28
N ALA A 382 -6.57 -15.31 8.47
CA ALA A 382 -7.77 -15.09 9.30
C ALA A 382 -9.08 -15.40 8.57
N THR A 383 -9.14 -15.27 7.24
CA THR A 383 -10.43 -15.27 6.53
C THR A 383 -10.57 -16.42 5.54
N MET A 384 -9.49 -16.82 4.86
CA MET A 384 -9.57 -17.83 3.80
C MET A 384 -10.10 -19.19 4.29
N PRO A 385 -9.77 -19.71 5.48
CA PRO A 385 -10.33 -20.99 5.93
C PRO A 385 -11.87 -20.97 6.00
N ILE A 386 -12.43 -19.86 6.49
CA ILE A 386 -13.88 -19.66 6.58
C ILE A 386 -14.49 -19.51 5.18
N MET A 387 -13.81 -18.75 4.31
CA MET A 387 -14.24 -18.54 2.93
C MET A 387 -14.24 -19.83 2.11
N VAL A 388 -13.21 -20.66 2.27
CA VAL A 388 -13.09 -21.97 1.62
C VAL A 388 -14.19 -22.90 2.13
N GLY A 389 -14.39 -23.00 3.44
CA GLY A 389 -15.46 -23.81 4.01
C GLY A 389 -16.86 -23.38 3.58
N LEU A 390 -17.07 -22.08 3.32
CA LEU A 390 -18.33 -21.59 2.75
C LEU A 390 -18.49 -21.97 1.28
N VAL A 391 -17.41 -21.81 0.50
CA VAL A 391 -17.41 -22.07 -0.94
C VAL A 391 -17.60 -23.54 -1.26
N ASP A 392 -17.08 -24.45 -0.42
CA ASP A 392 -17.30 -25.90 -0.53
C ASP A 392 -18.77 -26.34 -0.36
N LEU A 393 -19.63 -25.45 0.15
CA LEU A 393 -21.08 -25.67 0.26
C LEU A 393 -21.86 -25.07 -0.92
N THR A 394 -21.17 -24.48 -1.89
CA THR A 394 -21.73 -23.81 -3.08
C THR A 394 -21.09 -24.38 -4.36
N GLU A 395 -21.61 -24.01 -5.53
CA GLU A 395 -21.03 -24.36 -6.84
C GLU A 395 -19.80 -23.50 -7.20
N MET A 396 -19.41 -22.55 -6.34
CA MET A 396 -18.28 -21.66 -6.57
C MET A 396 -16.95 -22.39 -6.42
N THR A 397 -15.99 -22.07 -7.28
CA THR A 397 -14.63 -22.59 -7.17
C THR A 397 -13.84 -21.93 -6.04
N ARG A 398 -13.01 -22.70 -5.32
CA ARG A 398 -12.08 -22.16 -4.31
C ARG A 398 -11.13 -21.11 -4.91
N GLN A 399 -10.77 -21.27 -6.19
CA GLN A 399 -9.92 -20.30 -6.89
C GLN A 399 -10.64 -18.97 -7.17
N THR A 400 -11.96 -18.97 -7.37
CA THR A 400 -12.76 -17.73 -7.42
C THR A 400 -12.81 -17.06 -6.03
N ALA A 401 -12.81 -17.85 -4.95
CA ALA A 401 -12.73 -17.33 -3.58
C ALA A 401 -11.41 -16.59 -3.32
N VAL A 402 -10.29 -17.19 -3.76
CA VAL A 402 -8.96 -16.55 -3.72
C VAL A 402 -8.97 -15.24 -4.52
N LEU A 403 -9.58 -15.22 -5.71
CA LEU A 403 -9.67 -14.00 -6.52
C LEU A 403 -10.52 -12.91 -5.84
N ALA A 404 -11.63 -13.28 -5.19
CA ALA A 404 -12.46 -12.35 -4.44
C ALA A 404 -11.71 -11.75 -3.25
N PHE A 405 -10.96 -12.58 -2.52
CA PHE A 405 -10.04 -12.15 -1.47
C PHE A 405 -9.01 -11.13 -2.01
N GLN A 406 -8.32 -11.48 -3.09
CA GLN A 406 -7.29 -10.63 -3.69
C GLN A 406 -7.83 -9.24 -4.10
N PHE A 407 -9.03 -9.19 -4.71
CA PHE A 407 -9.66 -7.92 -5.09
C PHE A 407 -10.14 -7.09 -3.91
N GLY A 408 -10.67 -7.74 -2.86
CA GLY A 408 -11.13 -7.06 -1.65
C GLY A 408 -9.97 -6.43 -0.87
N ASP A 409 -8.95 -7.24 -0.57
CA ASP A 409 -7.69 -6.82 0.07
C ASP A 409 -6.98 -5.75 -0.78
N GLY A 410 -6.66 -6.07 -2.02
CA GLY A 410 -5.76 -5.26 -2.83
C GLY A 410 -6.19 -3.80 -3.01
N PHE A 411 -7.35 -3.51 -3.59
CA PHE A 411 -7.72 -2.13 -3.92
C PHE A 411 -7.89 -1.24 -2.69
N SER A 412 -8.32 -1.81 -1.57
CA SER A 412 -8.59 -1.06 -0.35
C SER A 412 -7.31 -0.62 0.39
N ASN A 413 -6.16 -1.19 0.02
CA ASN A 413 -4.86 -0.83 0.59
C ASN A 413 -4.42 0.62 0.31
N ILE A 414 -4.96 1.29 -0.71
CA ILE A 414 -4.73 2.73 -0.98
C ILE A 414 -5.95 3.60 -0.64
N PHE A 415 -6.87 3.08 0.17
CA PHE A 415 -8.09 3.76 0.58
C PHE A 415 -8.16 3.95 2.10
N TYR A 416 -7.86 2.91 2.87
CA TYR A 416 -8.00 2.99 4.32
C TYR A 416 -6.81 3.62 5.03
N PRO A 417 -7.05 4.45 6.06
CA PRO A 417 -5.99 5.09 6.83
C PRO A 417 -5.22 4.09 7.72
N THR A 418 -5.76 2.89 7.91
CA THR A 418 -5.14 1.79 8.65
C THR A 418 -4.03 1.10 7.83
N SER A 419 -3.95 1.34 6.51
CA SER A 419 -2.86 0.85 5.67
C SER A 419 -1.58 1.69 5.88
N GLY A 420 -0.61 1.12 6.60
CA GLY A 420 0.60 1.82 7.02
C GLY A 420 1.47 2.32 5.86
N TYR A 421 1.76 1.46 4.88
CA TYR A 421 2.62 1.85 3.74
C TYR A 421 1.96 2.96 2.91
N PHE A 422 0.64 2.89 2.71
CA PHE A 422 -0.11 3.89 1.96
C PHE A 422 -0.05 5.24 2.66
N MET A 423 -0.27 5.26 3.98
CA MET A 423 -0.17 6.50 4.76
C MET A 423 1.25 7.07 4.76
N ALA A 424 2.28 6.22 4.81
CA ALA A 424 3.67 6.65 4.68
C ALA A 424 3.94 7.26 3.29
N ALA A 425 3.39 6.68 2.22
CA ALA A 425 3.52 7.23 0.86
C ALA A 425 2.87 8.61 0.73
N LEU A 426 1.65 8.79 1.28
CA LEU A 426 1.01 10.11 1.31
C LEU A 426 1.82 11.13 2.10
N ALA A 427 2.41 10.73 3.23
CA ALA A 427 3.25 11.61 4.03
C ALA A 427 4.53 12.02 3.28
N ILE A 428 5.18 11.09 2.57
CA ILE A 428 6.35 11.37 1.71
C ILE A 428 6.03 12.45 0.67
N ALA A 429 4.88 12.33 0.01
CA ALA A 429 4.43 13.31 -0.97
C ALA A 429 3.74 14.55 -0.36
N GLN A 430 3.63 14.60 0.97
CA GLN A 430 2.89 15.62 1.71
C GLN A 430 1.44 15.81 1.21
N ILE A 431 0.78 14.74 0.78
CA ILE A 431 -0.60 14.79 0.31
C ILE A 431 -1.53 14.50 1.49
N LYS A 432 -2.49 15.41 1.72
CA LYS A 432 -3.56 15.17 2.69
C LYS A 432 -4.36 13.93 2.28
N TYR A 433 -4.60 13.03 3.22
CA TYR A 433 -5.45 11.84 3.02
C TYR A 433 -6.82 12.18 2.41
N THR A 434 -7.39 13.32 2.78
CA THR A 434 -8.70 13.78 2.31
C THR A 434 -8.72 14.15 0.84
N ASP A 435 -7.61 14.68 0.33
CA ASP A 435 -7.46 15.06 -1.06
C ASP A 435 -7.20 13.82 -1.91
N TRP A 436 -6.43 12.87 -1.37
CA TRP A 436 -6.29 11.56 -1.95
C TRP A 436 -7.62 10.82 -2.08
N LEU A 437 -8.47 10.84 -1.04
CA LEU A 437 -9.78 10.19 -1.10
C LEU A 437 -10.65 10.76 -2.23
N LYS A 438 -10.70 12.09 -2.40
CA LYS A 438 -11.43 12.72 -3.51
C LYS A 438 -10.88 12.31 -4.87
N PHE A 439 -9.56 12.17 -4.96
CA PHE A 439 -8.87 11.75 -6.17
C PHE A 439 -9.16 10.29 -6.52
N ILE A 440 -8.96 9.37 -5.58
CA ILE A 440 -8.96 7.92 -5.85
C ILE A 440 -10.38 7.32 -5.94
N TRP A 441 -11.37 7.94 -5.29
CA TRP A 441 -12.75 7.45 -5.24
C TRP A 441 -13.35 7.04 -6.60
N PRO A 442 -13.34 7.88 -7.66
CA PRO A 442 -13.87 7.47 -8.95
C PRO A 442 -13.11 6.28 -9.57
N LEU A 443 -11.80 6.15 -9.32
CA LEU A 443 -11.03 5.01 -9.81
C LEU A 443 -11.39 3.72 -9.05
N LEU A 444 -11.57 3.79 -7.73
CA LEU A 444 -12.00 2.64 -6.94
C LEU A 444 -13.35 2.10 -7.41
N LEU A 445 -14.31 2.98 -7.73
CA LEU A 445 -15.60 2.54 -8.28
C LEU A 445 -15.44 1.82 -9.63
N LEU A 446 -14.55 2.29 -10.50
CA LEU A 446 -14.25 1.63 -11.76
C LEU A 446 -13.57 0.27 -11.55
N TRP A 447 -12.62 0.18 -10.64
CA TRP A 447 -11.92 -1.06 -10.33
C TRP A 447 -12.81 -2.08 -9.62
N TYR A 448 -13.57 -1.71 -8.58
CA TYR A 448 -14.52 -2.61 -7.94
C TYR A 448 -15.62 -3.05 -8.89
N GLY A 449 -16.08 -2.17 -9.78
CA GLY A 449 -17.05 -2.53 -10.83
C GLY A 449 -16.46 -3.54 -11.83
N ALA A 450 -15.26 -3.29 -12.35
CA ALA A 450 -14.57 -4.23 -13.23
C ALA A 450 -14.24 -5.56 -12.52
N ALA A 451 -13.86 -5.50 -11.25
CA ALA A 451 -13.55 -6.65 -10.42
C ALA A 451 -14.78 -7.52 -10.19
N ALA A 452 -15.94 -6.90 -9.92
CA ALA A 452 -17.21 -7.61 -9.83
C ALA A 452 -17.56 -8.33 -11.14
N ILE A 453 -17.36 -7.67 -12.28
CA ILE A 453 -17.57 -8.30 -13.61
C ILE A 453 -16.64 -9.50 -13.79
N PHE A 454 -15.35 -9.35 -13.51
CA PHE A 454 -14.40 -10.47 -13.59
C PHE A 454 -14.74 -11.59 -12.61
N LEU A 455 -15.17 -11.29 -11.38
CA LEU A 455 -15.57 -12.33 -10.43
C LEU A 455 -16.79 -13.12 -10.90
N VAL A 456 -17.79 -12.45 -11.49
CA VAL A 456 -18.96 -13.13 -12.06
C VAL A 456 -18.55 -13.97 -13.28
N ILE A 457 -17.66 -13.47 -14.14
CA ILE A 457 -17.11 -14.26 -15.24
C ILE A 457 -16.35 -15.48 -14.71
N ALA A 458 -15.51 -15.31 -13.68
CA ALA A 458 -14.75 -16.38 -13.06
C ALA A 458 -15.65 -17.49 -12.50
N PHE A 459 -16.77 -17.11 -11.87
CA PHE A 459 -17.79 -18.04 -11.42
C PHE A 459 -18.39 -18.85 -12.59
N PHE A 460 -18.83 -18.20 -13.67
CA PHE A 460 -19.49 -18.90 -14.79
C PHE A 460 -18.56 -19.75 -15.67
N ILE A 461 -17.25 -19.54 -15.62
CA ILE A 461 -16.28 -20.34 -16.39
C ILE A 461 -15.64 -21.44 -15.54
N ASP A 462 -16.12 -21.66 -14.32
CA ASP A 462 -15.52 -22.56 -13.32
C ASP A 462 -14.01 -22.31 -13.18
N TYR A 463 -13.65 -21.04 -12.96
CA TYR A 463 -12.26 -20.61 -12.95
C TYR A 463 -11.46 -21.34 -11.87
N GLY A 464 -10.51 -22.16 -12.32
CA GLY A 464 -9.58 -22.86 -11.44
C GLY A 464 -9.44 -24.34 -11.82
N PRO A 465 -8.54 -25.07 -11.16
CA PRO A 465 -8.47 -26.52 -11.29
C PRO A 465 -9.58 -27.25 -10.51
N PHE A 466 -10.30 -26.54 -9.62
CA PHE A 466 -11.41 -27.02 -8.79
C PHE A 466 -12.39 -25.90 -8.56
#